data_AF-A0A967H8M0-F1
#
_entry.id   AF-A0A967H8M0-F1
#
_cell.length_a   1.000
_cell.length_b   1.000
_cell.length_c   1.000
_cell.angle_alpha   90.00
_cell.angle_beta   90.00
_cell.angle_gamma   90.00
#
_symmetry.space_group_name_H-M   'P 1'
#
loop_
_entity.id
_entity.type
_entity.pdbx_description
1 polymer ?
#
loop_
_entity_poly.entity_id
_entity_poly.type
_entity_poly.pdbx_seq_one_letter_code
_entity_poly.pdbx_strand_id
1 'polypeptide(L)'
;SQFHGLDEDVESVGEFIRLWTTKNERWASPKFLAGESYGTTRAAGLAGYLQDRHRMYFNGVVLISAILDFQTARFDVGNDLPYPLFLPTYTATAWYHERLPPELQNQPLREVLD
;
A
#
# COMPACT_ATOMS: atom_id res chain seq x y z
N SER A 1 -6.00 -22.64 8.88
CA SER A 1 -5.27 -21.76 7.96
C SER A 1 -3.84 -21.73 8.45
N GLN A 2 -2.86 -22.32 7.75
CA GLN A 2 -1.46 -22.36 8.23
C GLN A 2 -0.56 -21.27 7.60
N PHE A 3 -1.01 -20.62 6.53
CA PHE A 3 -0.16 -19.71 5.72
C PHE A 3 -0.91 -18.51 5.12
N HIS A 4 -2.23 -18.43 5.29
CA HIS A 4 -3.07 -17.47 4.54
C HIS A 4 -3.73 -16.41 5.41
N GLY A 5 -3.46 -16.41 6.72
CA GLY A 5 -3.80 -15.26 7.56
C GLY A 5 -2.70 -14.20 7.51
N LEU A 6 -2.98 -13.03 8.07
CA LEU A 6 -2.08 -11.89 8.05
C LEU A 6 -0.75 -12.22 8.74
N ASP A 7 -0.83 -12.81 9.93
CA ASP A 7 0.35 -13.14 10.72
C ASP A 7 1.12 -14.29 10.08
N GLU A 8 0.44 -15.34 9.59
CA GLU A 8 1.11 -16.47 8.94
C GLU A 8 1.79 -16.07 7.62
N ASP A 9 1.23 -15.10 6.88
CA ASP A 9 1.84 -14.51 5.69
C ASP A 9 3.13 -13.75 6.05
N VAL A 10 3.09 -12.91 7.09
CA VAL A 10 4.27 -12.17 7.57
C VAL A 10 5.35 -13.12 8.09
N GLU A 11 4.98 -14.13 8.88
CA GLU A 11 5.91 -15.11 9.43
C GLU A 11 6.59 -15.93 8.33
N SER A 12 5.82 -16.45 7.37
CA SER A 12 6.35 -17.29 6.29
C SER A 12 7.29 -16.53 5.37
N VAL A 13 6.92 -15.32 4.95
CA VAL A 13 7.76 -14.48 4.09
C VAL A 13 8.96 -13.93 4.86
N GLY A 14 8.78 -13.54 6.12
CA GLY A 14 9.86 -13.12 7.00
C GLY A 14 10.90 -14.22 7.15
N GLU A 15 10.46 -15.47 7.30
CA GLU A 15 11.37 -16.58 7.49
C GLU A 15 12.16 -16.91 6.21
N PHE A 16 11.53 -16.79 5.05
CA PHE A 16 12.23 -16.83 3.77
C PHE A 16 13.34 -15.77 3.69
N ILE A 17 13.05 -14.52 4.05
CA ILE A 17 14.03 -13.42 4.03
C ILE A 17 15.21 -13.73 4.96
N ARG A 18 14.96 -14.22 6.19
CA ARG A 18 16.02 -14.55 7.16
C ARG A 18 16.88 -15.70 6.66
N LEU A 19 16.27 -16.77 6.17
CA LEU A 19 16.99 -17.94 5.67
C LEU A 19 17.84 -17.60 4.45
N TRP A 20 17.28 -16.85 3.49
CA TRP A 20 18.03 -16.39 2.33
C TRP A 20 19.21 -15.50 2.73
N THR A 21 18.98 -14.52 3.61
CA THR A 21 20.03 -13.61 4.10
C THR A 21 21.16 -14.37 4.80
N THR A 22 20.82 -15.40 5.58
CA THR A 22 21.79 -16.27 6.27
C THR A 22 22.58 -17.11 5.29
N LYS A 23 21.89 -17.82 4.39
CA LYS A 23 22.52 -18.71 3.41
C LYS A 23 23.47 -17.98 2.46
N ASN A 24 23.18 -16.70 2.19
CA ASN A 24 23.99 -15.87 1.29
C ASN A 24 24.96 -14.93 2.03
N GLU A 25 25.08 -15.06 3.36
CA GLU A 25 26.01 -14.28 4.19
C GLU A 25 25.82 -12.75 4.06
N ARG A 26 24.56 -12.31 3.93
CA ARG A 26 24.21 -10.89 3.66
C ARG A 26 23.68 -10.12 4.87
N TRP A 27 23.88 -10.63 6.09
CA TRP A 27 23.37 -9.96 7.30
C TRP A 27 23.85 -8.51 7.43
N ALA A 28 25.13 -8.24 7.12
CA ALA A 28 25.72 -6.91 7.19
C ALA A 28 25.44 -6.03 5.95
N SER A 29 24.86 -6.58 4.87
CA SER A 29 24.58 -5.80 3.67
C SER A 29 23.50 -4.75 3.93
N PRO A 30 23.53 -3.60 3.23
CA PRO A 30 22.38 -2.71 3.21
C PRO A 30 21.15 -3.44 2.68
N LYS A 31 20.01 -3.30 3.36
CA LYS A 31 18.77 -4.02 3.04
C LYS A 31 17.61 -3.04 2.93
N PHE A 32 16.81 -3.19 1.89
CA PHE A 32 15.59 -2.40 1.65
C PHE A 32 14.41 -3.36 1.41
N LEU A 33 13.25 -3.03 1.95
CA LEU A 33 12.00 -3.70 1.60
C LEU A 33 11.19 -2.80 0.68
N ALA A 34 10.77 -3.32 -0.47
CA ALA A 34 9.86 -2.63 -1.37
C ALA A 34 8.53 -3.38 -1.42
N GLY A 35 7.44 -2.65 -1.31
CA GLY A 35 6.08 -3.17 -1.43
C GLY A 35 5.27 -2.35 -2.43
N GLU A 36 4.36 -3.00 -3.15
CA GLU A 36 3.42 -2.36 -4.06
C GLU A 36 1.98 -2.74 -3.70
N SER A 37 1.06 -1.77 -3.71
CA SER A 37 -0.36 -2.01 -3.39
C SER A 37 -0.48 -2.70 -2.02
N TYR A 38 -1.19 -3.82 -1.88
CA TYR A 38 -1.23 -4.62 -0.65
C TYR A 38 0.16 -5.02 -0.13
N GLY A 39 1.13 -5.16 -1.03
CA GLY A 39 2.54 -5.39 -0.70
C GLY A 39 3.13 -4.28 0.18
N THR A 40 2.56 -3.06 0.17
CA THR A 40 2.97 -1.99 1.10
C THR A 40 2.57 -2.27 2.54
N THR A 41 1.37 -2.79 2.78
CA THR A 41 0.93 -3.28 4.10
C THR A 41 1.87 -4.40 4.56
N ARG A 42 2.15 -5.35 3.68
CA ARG A 42 3.06 -6.47 3.96
C ARG A 42 4.49 -5.99 4.24
N ALA A 43 5.02 -5.06 3.45
CA ALA A 43 6.38 -4.53 3.63
C ALA A 43 6.52 -3.83 4.99
N ALA A 44 5.51 -3.05 5.40
CA ALA A 44 5.47 -2.44 6.72
C ALA A 44 5.43 -3.50 7.86
N GLY A 45 4.56 -4.51 7.73
CA GLY A 45 4.46 -5.61 8.70
C GLY A 45 5.76 -6.43 8.80
N LEU A 46 6.36 -6.79 7.67
CA LEU A 46 7.62 -7.53 7.60
C LEU A 46 8.79 -6.75 8.20
N ALA A 47 8.87 -5.44 7.96
CA ALA A 47 9.93 -4.60 8.53
C ALA A 47 9.91 -4.65 10.06
N GLY A 48 8.72 -4.48 10.67
CA GLY A 48 8.54 -4.58 12.12
C GLY A 48 8.80 -6.00 12.63
N TYR A 49 8.18 -7.01 12.03
CA TYR A 49 8.32 -8.41 12.43
C TYR A 49 9.79 -8.87 12.43
N LEU A 50 10.53 -8.64 11.35
CA LEU A 50 11.92 -9.04 11.23
C LEU A 50 12.84 -8.30 12.20
N GLN A 51 12.56 -7.03 12.46
CA GLN A 51 13.27 -6.24 13.46
C GLN A 51 13.06 -6.80 14.87
N ASP A 52 11.80 -7.04 15.25
CA ASP A 52 11.44 -7.42 16.61
C ASP A 52 11.83 -8.88 16.90
N ARG A 53 11.53 -9.78 15.97
CA ARG A 53 11.72 -11.23 16.15
C ARG A 53 13.15 -11.70 15.93
N HIS A 54 13.86 -11.06 15.00
CA HIS A 54 15.16 -11.54 14.51
C HIS A 54 16.29 -10.52 14.59
N ARG A 55 16.03 -9.29 15.10
CA ARG A 55 17.01 -8.19 15.12
C ARG A 55 17.60 -7.90 13.75
N MET A 56 16.81 -8.12 12.71
CA MET A 56 17.17 -7.80 11.33
C MET A 56 16.65 -6.40 11.01
N TYR A 57 17.58 -5.44 10.93
CA TYR A 57 17.26 -4.04 10.62
C TYR A 57 17.37 -3.76 9.12
N PHE A 58 16.50 -2.88 8.64
CA PHE A 58 16.47 -2.41 7.26
C PHE A 58 16.93 -0.95 7.17
N ASN A 59 17.59 -0.61 6.06
CA ASN A 59 18.04 0.74 5.75
C ASN A 59 16.93 1.61 5.17
N GLY A 60 15.81 1.00 4.75
CA GLY A 60 14.63 1.72 4.31
C GLY A 60 13.51 0.79 3.88
N VAL A 61 12.30 1.36 3.84
CA VAL A 61 11.11 0.72 3.29
C VAL A 61 10.58 1.62 2.17
N VAL A 62 10.32 1.04 1.01
CA VAL A 62 9.80 1.72 -0.18
C VAL A 62 8.36 1.27 -0.39
N LEU A 63 7.44 2.23 -0.41
CA LEU A 63 6.02 1.98 -0.57
C LEU A 63 5.53 2.55 -1.90
N ILE A 64 5.06 1.69 -2.78
CA ILE A 64 4.60 2.04 -4.13
C ILE A 64 3.09 1.86 -4.16
N SER A 65 2.34 2.89 -4.54
CA SER A 65 0.87 2.84 -4.60
C SER A 65 0.27 2.32 -3.28
N ALA A 66 0.64 2.98 -2.18
CA ALA A 66 0.47 2.43 -0.84
C ALA A 66 -1.00 2.33 -0.37
N ILE A 67 -1.30 1.26 0.33
CA ILE A 67 -2.52 1.09 1.12
C ILE A 67 -2.14 0.63 2.53
N LEU A 68 -2.12 1.59 3.45
CA LEU A 68 -1.79 1.33 4.86
C LEU A 68 -3.03 1.43 5.75
N ASP A 69 -4.01 2.22 5.32
CA ASP A 69 -5.33 2.31 5.95
C ASP A 69 -6.39 1.83 4.93
N PHE A 70 -6.96 0.66 5.19
CA PHE A 70 -7.97 0.08 4.32
C PHE A 70 -9.32 0.82 4.40
N GLN A 71 -9.57 1.64 5.42
CA GLN A 71 -10.79 2.45 5.48
C GLN A 71 -10.85 3.43 4.29
N THR A 72 -9.70 3.87 3.78
CA THR A 72 -9.64 4.78 2.62
C THR A 72 -10.17 4.16 1.33
N ALA A 73 -10.33 2.84 1.26
CA ALA A 73 -10.71 2.11 0.04
C ALA A 73 -11.88 1.13 0.23
N ARG A 74 -12.54 1.11 1.40
CA ARG A 74 -13.65 0.19 1.72
C ARG A 74 -14.97 0.92 1.86
N PHE A 75 -15.86 0.76 0.88
CA PHE A 75 -17.19 1.38 0.85
C PHE A 75 -18.24 0.61 1.67
N ASP A 76 -17.86 0.18 2.87
CA ASP A 76 -18.76 -0.54 3.79
C ASP A 76 -19.72 0.44 4.49
N VAL A 77 -20.89 -0.06 4.92
CA VAL A 77 -21.88 0.76 5.65
C VAL A 77 -21.24 1.31 6.93
N GLY A 78 -21.29 2.64 7.08
CA GLY A 78 -20.71 3.36 8.22
C GLY A 78 -19.27 3.85 8.00
N ASN A 79 -18.68 3.59 6.83
CA ASN A 79 -17.39 4.17 6.45
C ASN A 79 -17.56 5.22 5.34
N ASP A 80 -17.59 6.50 5.73
CA ASP A 80 -17.77 7.61 4.80
C ASP A 80 -16.44 8.10 4.17
N LEU A 81 -15.29 7.63 4.67
CA LEU A 81 -13.97 8.07 4.23
C LEU A 81 -13.65 7.86 2.73
N PRO A 82 -14.00 6.73 2.08
CA PRO A 82 -13.58 6.50 0.69
C PRO A 82 -14.33 7.38 -0.31
N TYR A 83 -15.54 7.86 0.00
CA TYR A 83 -16.32 8.70 -0.92
C TYR A 83 -15.61 10.00 -1.33
N PRO A 84 -15.17 10.87 -0.40
CA PRO A 84 -14.43 12.07 -0.77
C PRO A 84 -13.05 11.77 -1.38
N LEU A 85 -12.42 10.64 -1.01
CA LEU A 85 -11.11 10.26 -1.55
C LEU A 85 -11.18 9.80 -3.02
N PHE A 86 -12.28 9.16 -3.42
CA PHE A 86 -12.47 8.69 -4.79
C PHE A 86 -13.14 9.74 -5.70
N LEU A 87 -13.88 10.69 -5.13
CA LEU A 87 -14.65 11.68 -5.88
C LEU A 87 -13.80 12.43 -6.92
N PRO A 88 -12.60 12.98 -6.62
CA PRO A 88 -11.79 13.65 -7.63
C PRO A 88 -11.42 12.75 -8.82
N THR A 89 -11.09 11.49 -8.57
CA THR A 89 -10.75 10.53 -9.64
C THR A 89 -11.96 10.20 -10.51
N TYR A 90 -13.14 10.05 -9.90
CA TYR A 90 -14.39 9.86 -10.65
C TYR A 90 -14.74 11.10 -11.46
N THR A 91 -14.61 12.29 -10.87
CA THR A 91 -14.82 13.56 -11.57
C THR A 91 -13.85 13.73 -12.73
N ALA A 92 -12.57 13.44 -12.56
CA ALA A 92 -11.58 13.49 -13.63
C ALA A 92 -11.90 12.52 -14.78
N THR A 93 -12.36 11.32 -14.43
CA THR A 93 -12.79 10.30 -15.39
C THR A 93 -14.03 10.77 -16.16
N ALA A 94 -15.02 11.34 -15.47
CA ALA A 94 -16.21 11.91 -16.08
C ALA A 94 -15.88 13.10 -16.99
N TRP A 95 -14.97 13.99 -16.55
CA TRP A 95 -14.48 15.12 -17.33
C TRP A 95 -13.80 14.65 -18.63
N TYR A 96 -12.94 13.64 -18.55
CA TYR A 96 -12.25 13.06 -19.70
C TYR A 96 -13.22 12.44 -20.73
N HIS A 97 -14.33 11.89 -20.26
CA HIS A 97 -15.34 11.23 -21.09
C HIS A 97 -16.52 12.13 -21.49
N GLU A 98 -16.42 13.45 -21.28
CA GLU A 98 -17.48 14.41 -21.58
C GLU A 98 -18.82 14.09 -20.90
N ARG A 99 -18.75 13.59 -19.65
CA ARG A 99 -19.92 13.16 -18.85
C ARG A 99 -20.31 14.14 -17.74
N LEU A 100 -19.63 15.28 -17.63
CA LEU A 100 -20.01 16.31 -16.67
C LEU A 100 -21.08 17.26 -17.24
N PRO A 101 -21.86 17.94 -16.38
CA PRO A 101 -22.70 19.06 -16.79
C PRO A 101 -21.87 20.13 -17.53
N PRO A 102 -22.45 20.86 -18.50
CA PRO A 102 -21.72 21.85 -19.30
C PRO A 102 -20.94 22.87 -18.48
N GLU A 103 -21.45 23.26 -17.31
CA GLU A 103 -20.83 24.25 -16.43
C GLU A 103 -19.50 23.76 -15.86
N LEU A 104 -19.37 22.46 -15.61
CA LEU A 104 -18.15 21.81 -15.12
C LEU A 104 -17.29 21.28 -16.27
N GLN A 105 -17.91 20.79 -17.34
CA GLN A 105 -17.20 20.23 -18.50
C GLN A 105 -16.36 21.29 -19.23
N ASN A 106 -16.82 22.54 -19.24
CA ASN A 106 -16.12 23.65 -19.89
C ASN A 106 -15.00 24.26 -19.03
N GLN A 107 -14.84 23.82 -17.78
CA GLN A 107 -13.74 24.28 -16.93
C GLN A 107 -12.48 23.44 -17.16
N PRO A 108 -11.28 24.02 -17.00
CA PRO A 108 -10.03 23.26 -16.96
C PRO A 108 -10.09 22.16 -15.90
N LEU A 109 -9.59 20.96 -16.21
CA LEU A 109 -9.63 19.81 -15.30
C LEU A 109 -9.16 20.16 -13.87
N ARG A 110 -8.10 20.96 -13.73
CA ARG A 110 -7.58 21.33 -12.42
C ARG A 110 -8.59 22.15 -11.60
N GLU A 111 -9.32 23.08 -12.24
CA GLU A 111 -10.34 23.90 -11.58
C GLU A 111 -11.57 23.08 -11.18
N VAL A 112 -11.86 21.99 -11.90
CA VAL A 112 -12.95 21.07 -11.58
C VAL A 112 -12.62 20.16 -10.39
N LEU A 113 -11.34 19.92 -10.12
CA LEU A 113 -10.87 19.00 -9.08
C LEU A 113 -10.48 19.67 -7.76
N ASP A 114 -10.28 20.99 -7.76
CA ASP A 114 -9.89 21.80 -6.60
C ASP A 114 -11.11 22.45 -5.92
#